data_AF-A0A962NIM1-F1
#
_entry.id   AF-A0A962NIM1-F1
#
_cell.length_a   1.000
_cell.length_b   1.000
_cell.length_c   1.000
_cell.angle_alpha   90.00
_cell.angle_beta   90.00
_cell.angle_gamma   90.00
#
_symmetry.space_group_name_H-M   'P 1'
#
loop_
_entity.id
_entity.type
_entity.pdbx_description
1 polymer ?
#
loop_
_entity_poly.entity_id
_entity_poly.type
_entity_poly.pdbx_seq_one_letter_code
_entity_poly.pdbx_strand_id
1 'polypeptide(L)'
;MIYVGSMTTPTVMALEAPDPPRDIAYITARGQDVTIDGIPIVNPPWGRITALDLKTGTIAWQIANADTPEKYRNHPLLQGVDLPRTGIQTRAGLLVTKSLLFAGEGWGGSPVLRAHDKLSGEI
;
A
#
# COMPACT_ATOMS: atom_id res chain seq x y z
N MET A 1 -16.63 -10.13 8.45
CA MET A 1 -15.43 -9.32 8.19
C MET A 1 -15.32 -9.10 6.70
N ILE A 2 -14.92 -7.90 6.30
CA ILE A 2 -14.45 -7.59 4.94
C ILE A 2 -12.95 -7.33 5.01
N TYR A 3 -12.21 -7.71 3.97
CA TYR A 3 -10.77 -7.49 3.86
C TYR A 3 -10.51 -6.52 2.73
N VAL A 4 -9.73 -5.49 3.00
CA VAL A 4 -9.47 -4.41 2.04
C VAL A 4 -7.97 -4.25 1.85
N GLY A 5 -7.50 -4.52 0.63
CA GLY A 5 -6.16 -4.15 0.19
C GLY A 5 -6.12 -2.66 -0.12
N SER A 6 -5.25 -1.92 0.57
CA SER A 6 -5.07 -0.48 0.36
C SER A 6 -3.59 -0.11 0.39
N MET A 7 -3.27 1.09 -0.11
CA MET A 7 -1.92 1.61 -0.15
C MET A 7 -1.94 3.11 0.16
N THR A 8 -0.81 3.61 0.64
CA THR A 8 -0.57 5.04 0.82
C THR A 8 0.53 5.48 -0.13
N THR A 9 0.17 6.36 -1.06
CA THR A 9 1.07 7.00 -2.03
C THR A 9 0.94 8.51 -1.85
N PRO A 10 1.84 9.15 -1.07
CA PRO A 10 1.86 10.60 -0.95
C PRO A 10 2.26 11.21 -2.30
N THR A 11 1.37 12.04 -2.85
CA THR A 11 1.55 12.66 -4.16
C THR A 11 1.21 14.13 -4.08
N VAL A 12 2.04 14.99 -4.68
CA VAL A 12 1.67 16.38 -4.93
C VAL A 12 0.76 16.40 -6.15
N MET A 13 -0.48 16.88 -5.95
CA MET A 13 -1.39 17.11 -7.06
C MET A 13 -0.85 18.23 -7.94
N ALA A 14 -0.82 17.99 -9.25
CA ALA A 14 -0.38 18.96 -10.23
C ALA A 14 -1.53 19.27 -11.20
N LEU A 15 -1.53 20.50 -11.69
CA LEU A 15 -2.48 21.01 -12.67
C LEU A 15 -1.69 21.62 -13.83
N GLU A 16 -2.17 21.43 -15.05
CA GLU A 16 -1.59 22.02 -16.26
C GLU A 16 -2.68 22.66 -17.13
N ALA A 17 -2.29 23.61 -17.97
CA ALA A 17 -3.20 24.16 -18.96
C ALA A 17 -3.50 23.09 -20.01
N PRO A 18 -4.77 22.91 -20.44
CA PRO A 18 -5.10 21.96 -21.48
C PRO A 18 -4.45 22.36 -22.82
N ASP A 19 -3.87 21.38 -23.52
CA ASP A 19 -3.37 21.50 -24.89
C ASP A 19 -4.09 20.48 -25.79
N PRO A 20 -4.96 20.90 -26.74
CA PRO A 20 -5.27 22.30 -27.09
C PRO A 20 -6.13 23.01 -26.02
N PRO A 21 -6.19 24.36 -26.03
CA PRO A 21 -6.98 25.15 -25.08
C PRO A 21 -8.47 24.76 -25.03
N ARG A 22 -9.08 24.85 -23.84
CA ARG A 22 -10.48 24.48 -23.54
C ARG A 22 -11.11 25.57 -22.66
N ASP A 23 -12.44 25.52 -22.47
CA ASP A 23 -13.18 26.41 -21.56
C ASP A 23 -12.82 26.23 -20.07
N ILE A 24 -11.99 25.22 -19.75
CA ILE A 24 -11.44 24.99 -18.42
C ILE A 24 -9.99 25.47 -18.37
N ALA A 25 -9.63 26.24 -17.33
CA ALA A 25 -8.29 26.80 -17.20
C ALA A 25 -7.21 25.76 -16.89
N TYR A 26 -7.58 24.66 -16.21
CA TYR A 26 -6.65 23.62 -15.78
C TYR A 26 -7.25 22.22 -15.91
N ILE A 27 -6.40 21.25 -16.25
CA ILE A 27 -6.68 19.82 -16.17
C ILE A 27 -5.70 19.15 -15.20
N THR A 28 -6.07 17.96 -14.71
CA THR A 28 -5.17 17.15 -13.88
C THR A 28 -3.91 16.81 -14.66
N ALA A 29 -2.76 17.24 -14.14
CA ALA A 29 -1.45 16.86 -14.64
C ALA A 29 -0.88 15.68 -13.86
N ARG A 30 0.22 15.11 -14.35
CA ARG A 30 0.95 14.08 -13.63
C ARG A 30 1.57 14.67 -12.35
N GLY A 31 1.04 14.26 -11.20
CA GLY A 31 1.61 14.61 -9.90
C GLY A 31 3.01 14.03 -9.69
N GLN A 32 3.69 14.53 -8.66
CA GLN A 32 5.01 14.05 -8.26
C GLN A 32 4.92 13.27 -6.95
N ASP A 33 5.58 12.11 -6.89
CA ASP A 33 5.69 11.33 -5.66
C ASP A 33 6.53 12.08 -4.63
N VAL A 34 6.07 12.08 -3.38
CA VAL A 34 6.79 12.74 -2.29
C VAL A 34 7.70 11.73 -1.62
N THR A 35 8.95 11.71 -2.06
CA THR A 35 9.98 10.77 -1.59
C THR A 35 11.30 11.48 -1.32
N ILE A 36 12.13 10.87 -0.46
CA ILE A 36 13.54 11.20 -0.30
C ILE A 36 14.31 9.99 -0.78
N ASP A 37 15.06 10.13 -1.88
CA ASP A 37 15.82 9.03 -2.51
C ASP A 37 14.95 7.79 -2.79
N GLY A 38 13.70 7.99 -3.21
CA GLY A 38 12.74 6.91 -3.48
C GLY A 38 12.09 6.30 -2.22
N ILE A 39 12.41 6.78 -1.01
CA ILE A 39 11.73 6.40 0.24
C ILE A 39 10.51 7.30 0.44
N PRO A 40 9.30 6.74 0.61
CA PRO A 40 8.13 7.54 0.97
C PRO A 40 8.33 8.29 2.29
N ILE A 41 7.93 9.56 2.35
CA ILE A 41 8.10 10.42 3.54
C ILE A 41 7.16 10.07 4.71
N VAL A 42 6.23 9.13 4.52
CA VAL A 42 5.26 8.69 5.53
C VAL A 42 5.68 7.34 6.10
N ASN A 43 5.33 7.10 7.37
CA ASN A 43 5.63 5.84 8.02
C ASN A 43 4.94 4.65 7.31
N PRO A 44 5.62 3.49 7.23
CA PRO A 44 5.00 2.24 6.77
C PRO A 44 3.88 1.75 7.72
N PRO A 45 2.99 0.84 7.27
CA PRO A 45 3.03 0.13 5.99
C PRO A 45 2.50 0.96 4.80
N TRP A 46 3.23 0.94 3.69
CA TRP A 46 2.85 1.65 2.45
C TRP A 46 1.85 0.89 1.59
N GLY A 47 1.78 -0.43 1.77
CA GLY A 47 0.65 -1.26 1.35
C GLY A 47 0.23 -2.19 2.46
N ARG A 48 -1.07 -2.41 2.56
CA ARG A 48 -1.67 -3.05 3.73
C ARG A 48 -2.96 -3.78 3.39
N ILE A 49 -3.25 -4.76 4.23
CA ILE A 49 -4.53 -5.46 4.27
C ILE A 49 -5.20 -5.08 5.59
N THR A 50 -6.41 -4.57 5.50
CA THR A 50 -7.21 -4.21 6.69
C THR A 50 -8.43 -5.12 6.77
N ALA A 51 -8.62 -5.78 7.90
CA ALA A 51 -9.87 -6.46 8.22
C ALA A 51 -10.80 -5.51 8.97
N LEU A 52 -12.01 -5.34 8.45
CA LEU A 52 -13.06 -4.56 9.07
C LEU A 52 -14.16 -5.49 9.58
N ASP A 53 -14.57 -5.29 10.82
CA ASP A 53 -15.79 -5.88 11.35
C ASP A 53 -16.99 -5.03 10.94
N LEU A 54 -17.81 -5.58 10.05
CA LEU A 54 -19.01 -4.92 9.53
C LEU A 54 -20.15 -4.82 10.55
N LYS A 55 -20.10 -5.59 11.64
CA LYS A 55 -21.12 -5.47 12.70
C LYS A 55 -20.90 -4.23 13.55
N THR A 56 -19.63 -3.92 13.84
CA THR A 56 -19.24 -2.82 14.74
C THR A 56 -18.73 -1.59 13.99
N GLY A 57 -18.38 -1.74 12.70
CA GLY A 57 -17.77 -0.67 11.91
C GLY A 57 -16.31 -0.37 12.30
N THR A 58 -15.62 -1.32 12.92
CA THR A 58 -14.26 -1.13 13.46
C THR A 58 -13.19 -1.89 12.67
N ILE A 59 -11.93 -1.46 12.80
CA ILE A 59 -10.77 -2.21 12.31
C ILE A 59 -10.49 -3.34 13.31
N ALA A 60 -10.59 -4.58 12.85
CA ALA A 60 -10.23 -5.76 13.65
C ALA A 60 -8.70 -5.93 13.70
N TRP A 61 -8.04 -5.79 12.55
CA TRP A 61 -6.59 -5.81 12.43
C TRP A 61 -6.13 -5.16 11.12
N GLN A 62 -4.85 -4.77 11.07
CA GLN A 62 -4.19 -4.26 9.87
C GLN A 62 -2.75 -4.78 9.81
N ILE A 63 -2.35 -5.31 8.65
CA ILE A 63 -1.01 -5.86 8.40
C ILE A 63 -0.43 -5.31 7.10
N ALA A 64 0.89 -5.34 6.97
CA ALA A 64 1.56 -5.08 5.69
C ALA A 64 1.19 -6.15 4.64
N ASN A 65 1.00 -5.73 3.40
CA ASN A 65 0.66 -6.65 2.29
C ASN A 65 1.86 -7.47 1.77
N ALA A 66 3.08 -7.06 2.12
CA ALA A 66 4.33 -7.67 1.68
C ALA A 66 5.42 -7.47 2.74
N ASP A 67 6.51 -8.22 2.59
CA ASP A 67 7.73 -7.97 3.36
C ASP A 67 8.41 -6.68 2.90
N THR A 68 9.37 -6.19 3.69
CA THR A 68 10.16 -5.01 3.35
C THR A 68 11.04 -5.29 2.12
N PRO A 69 10.84 -4.58 0.99
CA PRO A 69 11.69 -4.70 -0.20
C PRO A 69 13.17 -4.47 0.11
N GLU A 70 14.03 -5.15 -0.66
CA GLU A 70 15.48 -5.06 -0.51
C GLU A 70 16.00 -3.61 -0.64
N LYS A 71 15.43 -2.82 -1.55
CA LYS A 71 15.78 -1.41 -1.76
C LYS A 71 15.59 -0.54 -0.51
N TYR A 72 14.72 -0.93 0.42
CA TYR A 72 14.53 -0.22 1.69
C TYR A 72 15.36 -0.85 2.81
N ARG A 73 15.45 -2.18 2.86
CA ARG A 73 16.26 -2.91 3.86
C ARG A 73 17.74 -2.51 3.81
N ASN A 74 18.26 -2.30 2.61
CA ASN A 74 19.68 -1.99 2.37
C ASN A 74 19.92 -0.49 2.08
N HIS A 75 18.92 0.38 2.31
CA HIS A 75 19.03 1.78 1.95
C HIS A 75 20.00 2.52 2.88
N PRO A 76 20.98 3.30 2.37
CA PRO A 76 21.94 4.03 3.20
C PRO A 76 21.27 4.95 4.24
N LEU A 77 20.24 5.69 3.83
CA LEU A 77 19.46 6.57 4.72
C LEU A 77 18.63 5.85 5.80
N LEU A 78 18.49 4.53 5.73
CA LEU A 78 17.73 3.73 6.70
C LEU A 78 18.64 2.86 7.59
N GLN A 79 19.96 3.04 7.50
CA GLN A 79 20.90 2.32 8.36
C GLN A 79 20.65 2.65 9.84
N GLY A 80 20.56 1.61 10.67
CA GLY A 80 20.28 1.73 12.10
C GLY A 80 18.81 2.02 12.45
N VAL A 81 17.91 2.11 11.47
CA VAL A 81 16.47 2.24 11.70
C VAL A 81 15.86 0.84 11.85
N ASP A 82 15.11 0.63 12.94
CA ASP A 82 14.29 -0.56 13.09
C ASP A 82 13.06 -0.46 12.17
N LEU A 83 13.11 -1.19 11.06
CA LEU A 83 12.08 -1.18 10.03
C LEU A 83 11.13 -2.37 10.20
N PRO A 84 9.84 -2.14 10.51
CA PRO A 84 8.85 -3.21 10.48
C PRO A 84 8.62 -3.69 9.04
N ARG A 85 7.76 -4.71 8.85
CA ARG A 85 7.29 -5.09 7.51
C ARG A 85 6.63 -3.87 6.85
N THR A 86 7.27 -3.33 5.81
CA THR A 86 6.82 -2.07 5.22
C THR A 86 5.66 -2.21 4.24
N GLY A 87 5.44 -3.44 3.75
CA GLY A 87 4.61 -3.64 2.57
C GLY A 87 5.19 -2.95 1.33
N ILE A 88 4.40 -2.97 0.26
CA ILE A 88 4.69 -2.31 -1.00
C ILE A 88 3.47 -1.53 -1.47
N GLN A 89 3.67 -0.44 -2.21
CA GLN A 89 2.60 0.46 -2.67
C GLN A 89 1.77 -0.18 -3.80
N THR A 90 1.06 -1.24 -3.46
CA THR A 90 0.16 -1.97 -4.33
C THR A 90 -1.12 -2.28 -3.56
N ARG A 91 -2.20 -2.56 -4.30
CA ARG A 91 -3.41 -3.13 -3.72
C ARG A 91 -3.32 -4.64 -3.81
N ALA A 92 -3.26 -5.30 -2.66
CA ALA A 92 -3.18 -6.76 -2.59
C ALA A 92 -4.37 -7.42 -3.28
N GLY A 93 -4.12 -8.47 -4.06
CA GLY A 93 -5.16 -9.34 -4.58
C GLY A 93 -5.58 -10.30 -3.47
N LEU A 94 -6.85 -10.25 -3.07
CA LEU A 94 -7.36 -10.99 -1.91
C LEU A 94 -8.38 -12.06 -2.32
N LEU A 95 -8.22 -13.27 -1.79
CA LEU A 95 -9.20 -14.34 -1.88
C LEU A 95 -9.52 -14.84 -0.46
N VAL A 96 -10.74 -14.59 -0.02
CA VAL A 96 -11.22 -15.04 1.29
C VAL A 96 -11.87 -16.42 1.18
N THR A 97 -11.58 -17.29 2.15
CA THR A 97 -12.22 -18.61 2.30
C THR A 97 -12.91 -18.72 3.65
N LYS A 98 -13.43 -19.92 3.98
CA LYS A 98 -14.04 -20.19 5.28
C LYS A 98 -13.04 -20.01 6.44
N SER A 99 -11.76 -20.31 6.25
CA SER A 99 -10.73 -20.27 7.32
C SER A 99 -9.59 -19.30 7.02
N LEU A 100 -9.10 -19.28 5.78
CA LEU A 100 -7.91 -18.55 5.38
C LEU A 100 -8.23 -17.34 4.52
N LEU A 101 -7.34 -16.34 4.56
CA LEU A 101 -7.26 -15.24 3.62
C LEU A 101 -5.99 -15.41 2.77
N PHE A 102 -6.15 -15.63 1.47
CA PHE A 102 -5.02 -15.63 0.55
C PHE A 102 -4.74 -14.22 0.03
N ALA A 103 -3.47 -13.84 -0.01
CA ALA A 103 -3.01 -12.53 -0.43
C ALA A 103 -1.83 -12.64 -1.40
N GLY A 104 -2.03 -12.16 -2.61
CA GLY A 104 -0.93 -11.84 -3.53
C GLY A 104 -0.49 -10.38 -3.34
N GLU A 105 0.77 -10.09 -3.65
CA GLU A 105 1.34 -8.74 -3.50
C GLU A 105 0.77 -7.70 -4.49
N GLY A 106 -0.18 -8.06 -5.36
CA GLY A 106 -0.85 -7.13 -6.26
C GLY A 106 -0.03 -6.76 -7.50
N TRP A 107 -0.56 -5.83 -8.30
CA TRP A 107 0.07 -5.41 -9.56
C TRP A 107 1.40 -4.68 -9.29
N GLY A 108 2.49 -5.16 -9.88
CA GLY A 108 3.84 -4.67 -9.63
C GLY A 108 4.51 -5.24 -8.37
N GLY A 109 3.84 -6.15 -7.65
CA GLY A 109 4.41 -6.88 -6.52
C GLY A 109 5.23 -8.11 -6.93
N SER A 110 5.91 -8.70 -5.95
CA SER A 110 6.70 -9.92 -6.16
C SER A 110 5.76 -11.12 -6.40
N PRO A 111 6.24 -12.20 -7.06
CA PRO A 111 5.45 -13.41 -7.28
C PRO A 111 5.33 -14.26 -5.99
N VAL A 112 4.83 -13.65 -4.92
CA VAL A 112 4.64 -14.26 -3.60
C VAL A 112 3.15 -14.33 -3.28
N LEU A 113 2.70 -15.52 -2.89
CA LEU A 113 1.36 -15.77 -2.39
C LEU A 113 1.45 -16.14 -0.91
N ARG A 114 0.71 -15.43 -0.06
CA ARG A 114 0.62 -15.71 1.38
C ARG A 114 -0.78 -16.23 1.71
N ALA A 115 -0.85 -17.16 2.64
CA ALA A 115 -2.09 -17.53 3.31
C ALA A 115 -2.02 -16.94 4.71
N HIS A 116 -3.10 -16.29 5.14
CA HIS A 116 -3.20 -15.70 6.46
C HIS A 116 -4.34 -16.37 7.24
N ASP A 117 -4.18 -16.50 8.55
CA ASP A 117 -5.33 -16.67 9.43
C ASP A 117 -6.24 -15.45 9.30
N LYS A 118 -7.51 -15.66 8.95
CA LYS A 118 -8.41 -14.54 8.61
C LYS A 118 -8.81 -13.72 9.83
N LEU A 119 -8.69 -14.27 11.05
CA LEU A 119 -9.11 -13.62 12.29
C LEU A 119 -8.01 -12.74 12.88
N SER A 120 -6.74 -13.08 12.66
CA SER A 120 -5.58 -12.38 13.21
C SER A 120 -4.72 -11.66 12.17
N GLY A 121 -4.69 -12.15 10.92
CA GLY A 121 -3.80 -11.67 9.87
C GLY A 121 -2.39 -12.27 9.92
N GLU A 122 -2.10 -13.18 10.85
CA GLU A 122 -0.84 -13.91 10.90
C GLU A 122 -0.67 -14.82 9.67
N ILE A 123 0.57 -14.98 9.19
CA ILE A 123 0.93 -15.83 8.04
C ILE A 123 1.15 -17.27 8.50
#